data_AF-A0A4V5RS60-F1
#
_entry.id   AF-A0A4V5RS60-F1
#
_cell.length_a   1.000
_cell.length_b   1.000
_cell.length_c   1.000
_cell.angle_alpha   90.00
_cell.angle_beta   90.00
_cell.angle_gamma   90.00
#
_symmetry.space_group_name_H-M   'P 1'
#
loop_
_entity.id
_entity.type
_entity.pdbx_description
1 polymer ?
#
loop_
_entity_poly.entity_id
_entity_poly.type
_entity_poly.pdbx_seq_one_letter_code
_entity_poly.pdbx_strand_id
1 'polypeptide(L)'
;MKKDRPLPAPPLLSKREFAAAFRLTERTLTSMIKDGLPIASGEGTTKSPYQIDLYPAVLWMLNREAVKQKGKRVFTGFIYERE
;
A
#
# COMPACT_ATOMS: atom_id res chain seq x y z
N MET A 1 -0.62 -26.23 27.30
CA MET A 1 -0.97 -25.46 26.09
C MET A 1 -0.45 -24.04 26.25
N LYS A 2 0.53 -23.60 25.47
CA LYS A 2 0.96 -22.19 25.46
C LYS A 2 -0.10 -21.42 24.67
N LYS A 3 -0.72 -20.40 25.28
CA LYS A 3 -1.65 -19.50 24.59
C LYS A 3 -0.87 -18.82 23.46
N ASP A 4 -1.29 -19.03 22.22
CA ASP A 4 -0.75 -18.29 21.08
C ASP A 4 -0.96 -16.80 21.36
N ARG A 5 0.14 -16.05 21.43
CA ARG A 5 0.05 -14.59 21.51
C ARG A 5 -0.57 -14.11 20.19
N PRO A 6 -1.57 -13.22 20.21
CA PRO A 6 -2.08 -12.62 18.99
C PRO A 6 -0.91 -11.99 18.25
N LEU A 7 -0.80 -12.26 16.95
CA LEU A 7 0.19 -11.60 16.11
C LEU A 7 0.00 -10.08 16.25
N PRO A 8 1.09 -9.30 16.32
CA PRO A 8 0.97 -7.86 16.37
C PRO A 8 0.20 -7.38 15.14
N ALA A 9 -0.69 -6.40 15.33
CA ALA A 9 -1.37 -5.77 14.22
C ALA A 9 -0.32 -5.24 13.22
N PRO A 10 -0.55 -5.41 11.90
CA PRO A 10 0.39 -4.93 10.91
C PRO A 10 0.61 -3.42 11.06
N PRO A 11 1.85 -2.93 10.86
CA PRO A 11 2.13 -1.52 10.96
C PRO A 11 1.34 -0.75 9.90
N LEU A 12 0.61 0.27 10.34
CA LEU A 12 -0.03 1.23 9.43
C LEU A 12 1.04 2.18 8.91
N LEU A 13 1.05 2.36 7.59
CA LEU A 13 2.01 3.23 6.93
C LEU A 13 1.38 4.57 6.62
N SER A 14 2.11 5.65 6.88
CA SER A 14 1.79 6.95 6.33
C SER A 14 1.89 6.92 4.80
N LYS A 15 1.28 7.93 4.17
CA LYS A 15 1.38 8.15 2.71
C LYS A 15 2.85 8.15 2.22
N ARG A 16 3.77 8.74 2.97
CA ARG A 16 5.19 8.83 2.60
C ARG A 16 5.88 7.46 2.68
N GLU A 17 5.65 6.72 3.76
CA GLU A 17 6.24 5.39 3.97
C GLU A 17 5.73 4.39 2.93
N PHE A 18 4.42 4.39 2.66
CA PHE A 18 3.84 3.54 1.63
C PHE A 18 4.41 3.87 0.24
N ALA A 19 4.50 5.16 -0.11
CA ALA A 19 5.09 5.57 -1.38
C ALA A 19 6.54 5.09 -1.53
N ALA A 20 7.35 5.21 -0.47
CA ALA A 20 8.73 4.73 -0.46
C ALA A 20 8.81 3.20 -0.62
N ALA A 21 7.97 2.44 0.10
CA ALA A 21 7.96 0.98 0.07
C ALA A 21 7.71 0.42 -1.34
N PHE A 22 6.86 1.08 -2.14
CA PHE A 22 6.49 0.65 -3.48
C PHE A 22 7.18 1.44 -4.60
N ARG A 23 8.18 2.27 -4.28
CA ARG A 23 8.90 3.15 -5.23
C ARG A 23 7.95 4.03 -6.06
N LEU A 24 6.91 4.54 -5.41
CA LEU A 24 5.93 5.45 -5.97
C LEU A 24 6.21 6.90 -5.52
N THR A 25 5.60 7.86 -6.22
CA THR A 25 5.55 9.24 -5.73
C THR A 25 4.33 9.45 -4.85
N GLU A 26 4.38 10.39 -3.90
CA GLU A 26 3.18 10.78 -3.13
C GLU A 26 2.04 11.28 -4.03
N ARG A 27 2.36 11.88 -5.18
CA ARG A 27 1.39 12.31 -6.18
C ARG A 27 0.68 11.10 -6.79
N THR A 28 1.43 10.07 -7.18
CA THR A 28 0.87 8.80 -7.67
C THR A 28 -0.04 8.18 -6.63
N LEU A 29 0.40 8.15 -5.37
CA LEU A 29 -0.38 7.60 -4.28
C LEU A 29 -1.66 8.40 -4.02
N THR A 30 -1.60 9.74 -4.11
CA THR A 30 -2.79 10.60 -4.02
C THR A 30 -3.79 10.31 -5.14
N SER A 31 -3.32 10.01 -6.37
CA SER A 31 -4.18 9.56 -7.45
C SER A 31 -4.79 8.18 -7.17
N MET A 32 -4.01 7.24 -6.62
CA MET A 32 -4.51 5.91 -6.25
C MET A 32 -5.58 5.98 -5.16
N ILE A 33 -5.42 6.85 -4.17
CA ILE A 33 -6.45 7.11 -3.14
C ILE A 33 -7.75 7.61 -3.79
N LYS A 34 -7.65 8.55 -4.75
CA LYS A 34 -8.83 9.00 -5.52
C LYS A 34 -9.45 7.88 -6.37
N ASP A 35 -8.63 6.97 -6.88
CA ASP A 35 -9.07 5.77 -7.63
C ASP A 35 -9.69 4.69 -6.71
N GLY A 36 -9.63 4.85 -5.37
CA GLY A 36 -10.22 3.93 -4.40
C GLY A 36 -9.23 3.03 -3.65
N LEU A 37 -7.95 3.41 -3.54
CA LEU A 37 -7.00 2.71 -2.65
C LEU A 37 -7.55 2.69 -1.20
N PRO A 38 -7.62 1.52 -0.55
CA PRO A 38 -8.09 1.41 0.83
C PRO A 38 -7.24 2.22 1.82
N ILE A 39 -7.93 2.99 2.67
CA ILE A 39 -7.35 3.73 3.79
C ILE A 39 -7.82 3.05 5.07
N ALA A 40 -6.88 2.71 5.96
CA ALA A 40 -7.19 2.09 7.24
C ALA A 40 -7.71 3.12 8.25
N SER A 41 -7.14 4.33 8.26
CA SER A 41 -7.62 5.45 9.08
C SER A 41 -7.09 6.80 8.58
N GLY A 42 -7.62 7.89 9.13
CA GLY A 42 -7.22 9.26 8.80
C GLY A 42 -7.96 9.87 7.60
N GLU A 43 -7.99 11.20 7.55
CA GLU A 43 -8.77 11.98 6.58
C GLU A 43 -7.89 12.73 5.55
N GLY A 44 -6.58 12.55 5.63
CA GLY A 44 -5.62 13.19 4.74
C GLY A 44 -5.30 14.64 5.09
N THR A 45 -5.65 15.09 6.30
CA THR A 45 -5.27 16.40 6.82
C THR A 45 -3.99 16.31 7.63
N THR A 46 -3.33 17.44 7.90
CA THR A 46 -2.12 17.46 8.74
C THR A 46 -2.36 16.90 10.15
N LYS A 47 -3.57 17.10 10.70
CA LYS A 47 -3.96 16.59 12.03
C LYS A 47 -4.44 15.14 11.99
N SER A 48 -4.86 14.65 10.82
CA SER A 48 -5.41 13.32 10.60
C SER A 48 -4.85 12.75 9.29
N PRO A 49 -3.54 12.41 9.25
CA PRO A 49 -2.90 11.93 8.03
C PRO A 49 -3.42 10.55 7.66
N TYR A 50 -3.45 10.25 6.36
CA TYR A 50 -3.82 8.90 5.90
C TYR A 50 -2.88 7.84 6.44
N GLN A 51 -3.48 6.76 6.93
CA GLN A 51 -2.85 5.54 7.40
C GLN A 51 -3.29 4.38 6.50
N ILE A 52 -2.31 3.63 6.00
CA ILE A 52 -2.51 2.63 4.96
C ILE A 52 -2.05 1.29 5.50
N ASP A 53 -2.96 0.32 5.54
CA ASP A 53 -2.59 -1.08 5.80
C ASP A 53 -2.06 -1.69 4.50
N LEU A 54 -0.90 -2.35 4.58
CA LEU A 54 -0.24 -2.99 3.46
C LEU A 54 -1.12 -4.05 2.79
N TYR A 55 -1.81 -4.89 3.56
CA TYR A 55 -2.53 -6.03 3.01
C TYR A 55 -3.67 -5.63 2.05
N PRO A 56 -4.67 -4.83 2.47
CA PRO A 56 -5.75 -4.43 1.57
C PRO A 56 -5.27 -3.52 0.44
N ALA A 57 -4.24 -2.70 0.68
CA ALA A 57 -3.66 -1.83 -0.34
C ALA A 57 -2.99 -2.63 -1.47
N VAL A 58 -2.20 -3.64 -1.13
CA VAL A 58 -1.53 -4.50 -2.13
C VAL A 58 -2.54 -5.31 -2.92
N LEU A 59 -3.55 -5.90 -2.27
CA LEU A 59 -4.61 -6.63 -2.97
C LEU A 59 -5.36 -5.73 -3.96
N TRP A 60 -5.71 -4.51 -3.54
CA TRP A 60 -6.33 -3.53 -4.43
C TRP A 60 -5.43 -3.20 -5.62
N MET A 61 -4.13 -2.98 -5.41
CA MET A 61 -3.18 -2.69 -6.48
C MET A 61 -3.10 -3.85 -7.49
N LEU A 62 -3.00 -5.09 -7.01
CA LEU A 62 -2.98 -6.28 -7.87
C LEU A 62 -4.24 -6.40 -8.71
N ASN A 63 -5.42 -6.23 -8.09
CA ASN A 63 -6.71 -6.28 -8.80
C ASN A 63 -6.85 -5.15 -9.83
N ARG A 64 -6.46 -3.92 -9.47
CA ARG A 64 -6.48 -2.77 -10.37
C ARG A 64 -5.64 -3.00 -11.61
N GLU A 65 -4.44 -3.56 -11.45
CA GLU A 65 -3.55 -3.86 -12.58
C GLU A 65 -4.09 -5.02 -13.44
N ALA A 66 -4.71 -6.04 -12.83
CA ALA A 66 -5.35 -7.12 -13.56
C ALA A 66 -6.53 -6.63 -14.44
N VAL A 67 -7.36 -5.72 -13.91
CA VAL A 67 -8.52 -5.15 -14.64
C VAL A 67 -8.07 -4.22 -15.76
N LYS A 68 -6.98 -3.46 -15.57
CA LYS A 68 -6.59 -2.44 -16.55
C LYS A 68 -6.13 -3.03 -17.89
N GLN A 69 -5.66 -4.29 -17.96
CA GLN A 69 -5.21 -5.03 -19.16
C GLN A 69 -4.29 -4.29 -20.16
N LYS A 70 -3.91 -3.04 -19.87
CA LYS A 70 -2.98 -2.19 -20.61
C LYS A 70 -1.62 -2.41 -19.97
N GLY A 71 -0.89 -3.40 -20.48
CA GLY A 71 0.38 -3.89 -19.96
C GLY A 71 1.52 -2.87 -19.86
N LYS A 72 1.40 -1.87 -19.00
CA LYS A 72 2.55 -1.23 -18.36
C LYS A 72 2.51 -1.62 -16.89
N ARG A 73 3.18 -2.72 -16.56
CA ARG A 73 3.40 -3.18 -15.18
C ARG A 73 3.78 -1.98 -14.32
N VAL A 74 2.87 -1.51 -13.46
CA VAL A 74 3.21 -0.55 -12.40
C VAL A 74 4.11 -1.24 -11.35
N PHE A 75 4.11 -2.57 -11.34
CA PHE A 75 4.95 -3.41 -10.50
C PHE A 75 5.93 -4.23 -11.36
N THR A 76 7.20 -3.80 -11.46
CA THR A 76 8.26 -4.56 -12.15
C THR A 76 8.83 -5.70 -11.31
N GLY A 77 8.19 -6.05 -10.18
CA GLY A 77 8.70 -7.04 -9.25
C GLY A 77 9.86 -6.50 -8.41
N PHE A 78 10.22 -7.27 -7.39
CA PHE A 78 11.45 -7.04 -6.63
C PHE A 78 12.62 -7.60 -7.44
N ILE A 79 13.61 -6.76 -7.75
CA ILE A 79 14.94 -7.26 -8.13
C ILE A 79 15.62 -7.61 -6.81
N TYR A 80 15.60 -8.89 -6.45
CA TYR A 80 16.50 -9.41 -5.45
C TYR A 80 17.87 -9.49 -6.12
N GLU A 81 18.83 -8.69 -5.66
CA GLU A 81 20.23 -8.94 -5.98
C GLU A 81 20.51 -10.38 -5.53
N ARG A 82 20.88 -11.24 -6.49
CA ARG A 82 21.43 -12.54 -6.17
C ARG A 82 22.87 -12.30 -5.75
N GLU A 83 23.19 -12.54 -4.48
CA GLU A 83 24.56 -12.81 -4.05
C GLU A 83 25.10 -14.06 -4.75
#